data_AF-A0A5J4PBU6-F1
#
_entry.id   AF-A0A5J4PBU6-F1
#
_cell.length_a   1.000
_cell.length_b   1.000
_cell.length_c   1.000
_cell.angle_alpha   90.00
_cell.angle_beta   90.00
_cell.angle_gamma   90.00
#
_symmetry.space_group_name_H-M   'P 1'
#
loop_
_entity.id
_entity.type
_entity.pdbx_description
1 polymer ?
#
loop_
_entity_poly.entity_id
_entity_poly.type
_entity_poly.pdbx_seq_one_letter_code
_entity_poly.pdbx_strand_id
1 'polypeptide(L)'
;QVPMKVVFLTDGSPRIIKVGKKATIHFRKTIAKHLAFKGDITTLVVFALKEIGKGNATEAELKRIKEVLAYEKNENIAKDATLAPEWIAEILLKNKEDE
;
A
#
# COMPACT_ATOMS: atom_id res chain seq x y z
N GLN A 1 12.51 25.73 6.21
CA GLN A 1 11.11 25.33 6.46
C GLN A 1 10.76 24.17 5.54
N VAL A 2 10.17 23.08 6.06
CA VAL A 2 9.73 21.92 5.25
C VAL A 2 8.28 22.14 4.79
N PRO A 3 7.97 22.10 3.48
CA PRO A 3 6.58 22.18 3.00
C PRO A 3 5.77 20.96 3.48
N MET A 4 4.58 21.19 4.03
CA MET A 4 3.74 20.15 4.62
C MET A 4 2.69 19.70 3.61
N LYS A 5 2.98 18.58 2.93
CA LYS A 5 2.05 17.93 1.98
C LYS A 5 1.62 16.59 2.54
N VAL A 6 0.34 16.46 2.88
CA VAL A 6 -0.25 15.21 3.37
C VAL A 6 -1.08 14.59 2.25
N VAL A 7 -0.93 13.28 2.03
CA VAL A 7 -1.66 12.54 0.99
C VAL A 7 -2.53 11.48 1.66
N PHE A 8 -3.81 11.49 1.33
CA PHE A 8 -4.80 10.48 1.71
C PHE A 8 -5.41 9.84 0.47
N LEU A 9 -5.93 8.63 0.63
CA LEU A 9 -6.71 7.94 -0.39
C LEU A 9 -8.21 8.16 -0.13
N THR A 10 -9.00 8.26 -1.19
CA THR A 10 -10.47 8.35 -1.11
C THR A 10 -11.10 7.58 -2.26
N ASP A 11 -12.26 6.98 -2.03
CA ASP A 11 -13.14 6.42 -3.06
C ASP A 11 -14.11 7.45 -3.66
N GLY A 12 -14.19 8.65 -3.06
CA GLY A 12 -14.96 9.79 -3.56
C GLY A 12 -14.22 10.62 -4.62
N SER A 13 -14.71 11.83 -4.86
CA SER A 13 -14.11 12.77 -5.81
C SER A 13 -12.72 13.24 -5.33
N PRO A 14 -11.67 13.11 -6.16
CA PRO A 14 -10.32 13.57 -5.80
C PRO A 14 -10.31 15.08 -5.64
N ARG A 15 -9.62 15.58 -4.63
CA ARG A 15 -9.53 17.02 -4.35
C ARG A 15 -8.28 17.39 -3.57
N ILE A 16 -7.91 18.65 -3.66
CA ILE A 16 -6.80 19.26 -2.92
C ILE A 16 -7.38 20.34 -2.02
N ILE A 17 -7.13 20.22 -0.72
CA ILE A 17 -7.56 21.21 0.28
C ILE A 17 -6.32 21.97 0.76
N LYS A 18 -6.35 23.30 0.66
CA LYS A 18 -5.30 24.17 1.22
C LYS A 18 -5.62 24.46 2.69
N VAL A 19 -4.64 24.25 3.56
CA VAL A 19 -4.74 24.56 4.99
C VAL A 19 -3.76 25.69 5.31
N GLY A 20 -4.30 26.87 5.58
CA GLY A 20 -3.50 28.09 5.73
C GLY A 20 -2.69 28.43 4.47
N LYS A 21 -1.50 29.00 4.67
CA LYS A 21 -0.67 29.53 3.57
C LYS A 21 0.29 28.51 2.92
N LYS A 22 0.62 27.42 3.62
CA LYS A 22 1.75 26.54 3.24
C LYS A 22 1.48 25.03 3.34
N ALA A 23 0.34 24.61 3.87
CA ALA A 23 0.01 23.19 4.01
C ALA A 23 -1.10 22.79 3.02
N THR A 24 -0.99 21.57 2.48
CA THR A 24 -1.98 21.02 1.54
C THR A 24 -2.30 19.57 1.87
N ILE A 25 -3.58 19.22 1.83
CA ILE A 25 -4.09 17.86 1.98
C ILE A 25 -4.59 17.39 0.60
N HIS A 26 -4.01 16.31 0.08
CA HIS A 26 -4.36 15.75 -1.21
C HIS A 26 -5.14 14.45 -1.03
N PHE A 27 -6.36 14.39 -1.53
CA PHE A 27 -7.16 13.17 -1.59
C PHE A 27 -7.02 12.56 -2.99
N ARG A 28 -6.19 11.50 -3.10
CA ARG A 28 -6.03 10.73 -4.33
C ARG A 28 -7.16 9.70 -4.45
N LYS A 29 -7.74 9.60 -5.64
CA LYS A 29 -8.79 8.63 -5.90
C LYS A 29 -8.23 7.20 -5.87
N THR A 30 -8.93 6.29 -5.21
CA THR A 30 -8.72 4.85 -5.23
C THR A 30 -10.06 4.12 -5.38
N ILE A 31 -10.04 2.81 -5.55
CA ILE A 31 -11.26 1.99 -5.51
C ILE A 31 -11.56 1.57 -4.07
N ALA A 32 -12.86 1.46 -3.72
CA ALA A 32 -13.30 1.09 -2.38
C ALA A 32 -12.67 -0.21 -1.87
N LYS A 33 -12.41 -1.17 -2.77
CA LYS A 33 -11.73 -2.44 -2.48
C LYS A 33 -10.36 -2.25 -1.81
N HIS A 34 -9.62 -1.19 -2.14
CA HIS A 34 -8.31 -0.89 -1.56
C HIS A 34 -8.38 -0.14 -0.22
N LEU A 35 -9.55 0.35 0.18
CA LEU A 35 -9.76 0.93 1.50
C LEU A 35 -10.18 -0.13 2.53
N ALA A 36 -10.49 -1.35 2.07
CA ALA A 36 -10.95 -2.46 2.90
C ALA A 36 -9.81 -3.38 3.40
N PHE A 37 -8.54 -3.02 3.14
CA PHE A 37 -7.39 -3.75 3.67
C PHE A 37 -7.39 -3.71 5.20
N LYS A 38 -6.98 -4.80 5.84
CA LYS A 38 -7.03 -4.97 7.30
C LYS A 38 -5.68 -4.90 7.98
N GLY A 39 -4.62 -5.38 7.34
CA GLY A 39 -3.28 -5.34 7.92
C GLY A 39 -2.60 -4.01 7.63
N ASP A 40 -2.01 -3.40 8.66
CA ASP A 40 -1.31 -2.13 8.50
C ASP A 40 -0.08 -2.31 7.60
N ILE A 41 0.64 -3.43 7.75
CA ILE A 41 1.86 -3.72 6.99
C ILE A 41 1.50 -4.12 5.56
N THR A 42 0.53 -5.02 5.38
CA THR A 42 0.07 -5.45 4.06
C THR A 42 -0.45 -4.28 3.24
N THR A 43 -1.19 -3.36 3.86
CA THR A 43 -1.66 -2.13 3.22
C THR A 43 -0.48 -1.30 2.69
N LEU A 44 0.55 -1.08 3.52
CA LEU A 44 1.74 -0.34 3.13
C LEU A 44 2.51 -1.02 1.99
N VAL A 45 2.67 -2.35 2.07
CA VAL A 45 3.34 -3.14 1.02
C VAL A 45 2.60 -3.04 -0.31
N VAL A 46 1.27 -3.18 -0.31
CA VAL A 46 0.45 -3.06 -1.52
C VAL A 46 0.62 -1.69 -2.17
N PHE A 47 0.61 -0.61 -1.38
CA PHE A 47 0.78 0.73 -1.92
C PHE A 47 2.21 1.00 -2.39
N ALA A 48 3.23 0.52 -1.67
CA ALA A 48 4.62 0.62 -2.10
C ALA A 48 4.84 -0.06 -3.44
N LEU A 49 4.39 -1.32 -3.57
CA LEU A 49 4.48 -2.08 -4.82
C LEU A 49 3.73 -1.39 -5.96
N LYS A 50 2.54 -0.83 -5.69
CA LYS A 50 1.80 -0.06 -6.70
C LYS A 50 2.55 1.17 -7.22
N GLU A 51 3.20 1.91 -6.34
CA GLU A 51 3.97 3.10 -6.73
C GLU A 51 5.27 2.71 -7.47
N ILE A 52 5.89 1.59 -7.11
CA ILE A 52 7.05 1.02 -7.85
C ILE A 52 6.62 0.54 -9.25
N GLY A 53 5.51 -0.19 -9.34
CA GLY A 53 4.98 -0.77 -10.57
C GLY A 53 5.44 -2.20 -10.85
N LYS A 54 4.62 -2.96 -11.58
CA LYS A 54 4.89 -4.37 -11.92
C LYS A 54 6.16 -4.46 -12.79
N GLY A 55 7.10 -5.30 -12.37
CA GLY A 55 8.37 -5.52 -13.09
C GLY A 55 9.48 -4.50 -12.77
N ASN A 56 9.18 -3.44 -12.00
CA ASN A 56 10.17 -2.45 -11.59
C ASN A 56 10.75 -2.72 -10.20
N ALA A 57 10.13 -3.61 -9.43
CA ALA A 57 10.60 -3.96 -8.09
C ALA A 57 11.90 -4.77 -8.19
N THR A 58 12.96 -4.26 -7.58
CA THR A 58 14.26 -4.91 -7.49
C THR A 58 14.22 -6.09 -6.51
N GLU A 59 15.15 -7.03 -6.65
CA GLU A 59 15.27 -8.17 -5.73
C GLU A 59 15.51 -7.73 -4.29
N ALA A 60 16.28 -6.65 -4.08
CA ALA A 60 16.54 -6.09 -2.77
C ALA A 60 15.26 -5.55 -2.11
N GLU A 61 14.40 -4.87 -2.88
CA GLU A 61 13.10 -4.39 -2.40
C GLU A 61 12.15 -5.55 -2.08
N LEU A 62 12.11 -6.58 -2.93
CA LEU A 62 11.29 -7.77 -2.69
C LEU A 62 11.74 -8.54 -1.45
N LYS A 63 13.06 -8.67 -1.23
CA LYS A 63 13.62 -9.24 -0.01
C LYS A 63 13.22 -8.43 1.22
N ARG A 64 13.31 -7.10 1.13
CA ARG A 64 12.91 -6.23 2.23
C ARG A 64 11.42 -6.35 2.53
N ILE A 65 10.57 -6.41 1.51
CA ILE A 65 9.13 -6.63 1.67
C ILE A 65 8.86 -7.93 2.41
N LYS A 66 9.56 -9.02 2.05
CA LYS A 66 9.46 -10.32 2.74
C LYS A 66 9.81 -10.21 4.23
N GLU A 67 10.91 -9.55 4.57
CA GLU A 67 11.31 -9.33 5.97
C GLU A 67 10.26 -8.54 6.76
N VAL A 68 9.64 -7.53 6.14
CA VAL A 68 8.65 -6.69 6.82
C VAL A 68 7.32 -7.44 6.98
N LEU A 69 6.92 -8.27 6.00
CA LEU A 69 5.70 -9.07 6.06
C LEU A 69 5.73 -10.13 7.17
N ALA A 70 6.92 -10.58 7.60
CA ALA A 70 7.06 -11.52 8.72
C ALA A 70 6.51 -10.99 10.06
N TYR A 71 6.31 -9.67 10.19
CA TYR A 71 5.73 -9.05 11.37
C TYR A 71 4.19 -8.86 11.29
N GLU A 72 3.57 -9.26 10.18
CA GLU A 72 2.13 -9.15 9.96
C GLU A 72 1.42 -10.47 10.26
N LYS A 73 0.14 -10.40 10.64
CA LYS A 73 -0.65 -11.61 10.88
C LYS A 73 -0.95 -12.33 9.56
N ASN A 74 -0.72 -13.64 9.52
CA ASN A 74 -1.01 -14.50 8.37
C ASN A 74 -2.47 -14.43 7.87
N GLU A 75 -3.43 -14.14 8.76
CA GLU A 75 -4.83 -13.91 8.40
C GLU A 75 -5.05 -12.59 7.64
N ASN A 76 -4.33 -11.53 8.03
CA ASN A 76 -4.40 -10.23 7.36
C ASN A 76 -3.78 -10.33 5.98
N ILE A 77 -2.62 -10.98 5.85
CA ILE A 77 -1.96 -11.24 4.56
C ILE A 77 -2.90 -11.97 3.61
N ALA A 78 -3.55 -13.06 4.06
CA ALA A 78 -4.48 -13.81 3.22
C ALA A 78 -5.69 -12.98 2.79
N LYS A 79 -6.31 -12.24 3.72
CA LYS A 79 -7.47 -11.39 3.40
C LYS A 79 -7.10 -10.30 2.42
N ASP A 80 -6.01 -9.59 2.66
CA ASP A 80 -5.57 -8.46 1.84
C ASP A 80 -5.05 -8.90 0.47
N ALA A 81 -4.47 -10.10 0.36
CA ALA A 81 -4.10 -10.69 -0.92
C ALA A 81 -5.32 -10.89 -1.84
N THR A 82 -6.49 -11.29 -1.32
CA THR A 82 -7.72 -11.37 -2.12
C THR A 82 -8.17 -10.00 -2.65
N LEU A 83 -7.76 -8.94 -1.94
CA LEU A 83 -8.15 -7.58 -2.24
C LEU A 83 -7.17 -6.86 -3.19
N ALA A 84 -5.92 -7.34 -3.24
CA ALA A 84 -4.84 -6.77 -4.02
C ALA A 84 -4.93 -7.11 -5.53
N PRO A 85 -4.23 -6.37 -6.40
CA PRO A 85 -3.96 -6.79 -7.77
C PRO A 85 -3.24 -8.14 -7.81
N GLU A 86 -3.53 -8.96 -8.82
CA GLU A 86 -3.04 -10.35 -8.97
C GLU A 86 -1.53 -10.49 -8.72
N TRP A 87 -0.71 -9.69 -9.41
CA TRP A 87 0.75 -9.76 -9.28
C TRP A 87 1.27 -9.36 -7.88
N ILE A 88 0.53 -8.53 -7.13
CA ILE A 88 0.86 -8.20 -5.74
C ILE A 88 0.41 -9.32 -4.82
N ALA A 89 -0.76 -9.91 -5.09
CA ALA A 89 -1.25 -11.06 -4.35
C ALA A 89 -0.26 -12.24 -4.44
N GLU A 90 0.33 -12.50 -5.61
CA GLU A 90 1.39 -13.50 -5.79
C GLU A 90 2.58 -13.24 -4.85
N ILE A 91 3.04 -11.98 -4.73
CA ILE A 91 4.15 -11.61 -3.84
C ILE A 91 3.76 -11.82 -2.37
N LEU A 92 2.54 -11.42 -1.99
CA LEU A 92 2.04 -11.57 -0.62
C LEU A 92 1.89 -13.05 -0.23
N LEU A 93 1.39 -13.90 -1.13
CA LEU A 93 1.14 -15.31 -0.87
C LEU A 93 2.41 -16.16 -0.93
N LYS A 94 3.38 -15.81 -1.78
CA LYS A 94 4.67 -16.51 -1.84
C LYS A 94 5.43 -16.48 -0.52
N ASN A 95 5.26 -15.41 0.26
CA ASN A 95 5.83 -15.32 1.61
C ASN A 95 5.29 -16.38 2.58
N LYS A 96 4.10 -16.92 2.32
CA LYS A 96 3.43 -17.90 3.17
C LYS A 96 3.92 -19.33 2.92
N GLU A 97 4.52 -19.61 1.77
CA GLU A 97 5.01 -20.94 1.39
C GLU A 97 6.41 -21.24 1.96
N ASP A 98 7.08 -20.23 2.51
CA ASP A 98 8.43 -20.34 3.08
C ASP A 98 8.42 -20.59 4.62
N GLU A 99 7.23 -20.82 5.23
CA GLU A 99 7.02 -21.32 6.60
C GLU A 99 6.63 -22.80 6.61
#